data_AF-A0A7S3V334-F1
#
_entry.id   AF-A0A7S3V334-F1
#
_cell.length_a   1.000
_cell.length_b   1.000
_cell.length_c   1.000
_cell.angle_alpha   90.00
_cell.angle_beta   90.00
_cell.angle_gamma   90.00
#
_symmetry.space_group_name_H-M   'P 1'
#
loop_
_entity.id
_entity.type
_entity.pdbx_description
1 polymer ?
#
loop_
_entity_poly.entity_id
_entity_poly.type
_entity_poly.pdbx_seq_one_letter_code
_entity_poly.pdbx_strand_id
1 'polypeptide(L)'
;MGRLKEKAVNFIEGKGVSLDKVPTVIATFTVAKYFVWVGFLVLGMRFQPVRKTFQRPTPKRWKENFQKKYPDFYNRNQERVLTAANKVANSNWFKPIADRFSTNRAHAAIGLAEGMLCYKIFFPIHAPLTLWVVATAYATKENKENTKGYLEQYRSLRSVSDVEGALT
;
A
#
# COMPACT_ATOMS: atom_id res chain seq x y z
N MET A 1 -20.89 6.16 -5.93
CA MET A 1 -19.65 5.34 -6.02
C MET A 1 -19.27 4.93 -7.45
N GLY A 2 -20.04 5.26 -8.50
CA GLY A 2 -19.79 4.80 -9.90
C GLY A 2 -18.56 5.41 -10.58
N ARG A 3 -18.43 6.74 -10.60
CA ARG A 3 -17.38 7.45 -11.38
C ARG A 3 -15.94 7.00 -11.10
N LEU A 4 -15.59 6.66 -9.86
CA LEU A 4 -14.23 6.19 -9.54
C LEU A 4 -13.99 4.76 -10.02
N LYS A 5 -15.01 3.90 -9.97
CA LYS A 5 -14.93 2.54 -10.50
C LYS A 5 -14.76 2.59 -12.01
N GLU A 6 -15.59 3.38 -12.71
CA GLU A 6 -15.48 3.59 -14.16
C GLU A 6 -14.08 4.09 -14.56
N LYS A 7 -13.53 5.10 -13.88
CA LYS A 7 -12.16 5.57 -14.13
C LYS A 7 -11.10 4.50 -13.92
N ALA A 8 -11.24 3.66 -12.88
CA ALA A 8 -10.32 2.57 -12.64
C ALA A 8 -10.42 1.48 -13.72
N VAL A 9 -11.63 1.14 -14.15
CA VAL A 9 -11.88 0.19 -15.26
C VAL A 9 -11.26 0.72 -16.55
N ASN A 10 -11.57 1.95 -16.95
CA ASN A 10 -11.03 2.57 -18.16
C ASN A 10 -9.50 2.67 -18.11
N PHE A 11 -8.93 2.92 -16.93
CA PHE A 11 -7.48 2.93 -16.76
C PHE A 11 -6.86 1.53 -16.92
N ILE A 12 -7.47 0.50 -16.36
CA ILE A 12 -7.00 -0.89 -16.46
C ILE A 12 -7.13 -1.39 -17.91
N GLU A 13 -8.28 -1.12 -18.56
CA GLU A 13 -8.52 -1.42 -19.97
C GLU A 13 -7.54 -0.68 -20.88
N GLY A 14 -7.28 0.61 -20.59
CA GLY A 14 -6.26 1.40 -21.28
C GLY A 14 -4.81 0.89 -21.10
N LYS A 15 -4.58 -0.11 -20.25
CA LYS A 15 -3.30 -0.85 -20.15
C LYS A 15 -3.28 -2.16 -20.92
N GLY A 16 -4.36 -2.50 -21.64
CA GLY A 16 -4.46 -3.73 -22.42
C GLY A 16 -4.78 -4.96 -21.57
N VAL A 17 -5.44 -4.76 -20.42
CA VAL A 17 -5.95 -5.87 -19.60
C VAL A 17 -7.39 -6.17 -19.99
N SER A 18 -7.70 -7.44 -20.27
CA SER A 18 -9.08 -7.85 -20.60
C SER A 18 -10.07 -7.58 -19.46
N LEU A 19 -11.32 -7.24 -19.83
CA LEU A 19 -12.38 -6.86 -18.89
C LEU A 19 -12.73 -7.98 -17.89
N ASP A 20 -12.56 -9.25 -18.27
CA ASP A 20 -12.75 -10.41 -17.39
C ASP A 20 -11.73 -10.47 -16.24
N LYS A 21 -10.53 -9.90 -16.43
CA LYS A 21 -9.47 -9.86 -15.42
C LYS A 21 -9.55 -8.66 -14.48
N VAL A 22 -10.38 -7.66 -14.78
CA VAL A 22 -10.52 -6.44 -13.96
C VAL A 22 -10.84 -6.75 -12.49
N PRO A 23 -11.78 -7.65 -12.13
CA PRO A 23 -12.03 -8.00 -10.73
C PRO A 23 -10.79 -8.59 -10.02
N THR A 24 -9.99 -9.38 -10.75
CA THR A 24 -8.76 -9.99 -10.23
C THR A 24 -7.67 -8.94 -10.00
N VAL A 25 -7.54 -7.97 -10.90
CA VAL A 25 -6.65 -6.81 -10.74
C VAL A 25 -7.05 -5.99 -9.50
N ILE A 26 -8.35 -5.72 -9.31
CA ILE A 26 -8.86 -4.98 -8.16
C ILE A 26 -8.62 -5.75 -6.84
N ALA A 27 -8.83 -7.06 -6.84
CA ALA A 27 -8.54 -7.91 -5.70
C ALA A 27 -7.05 -7.88 -5.34
N THR A 28 -6.17 -8.02 -6.34
CA THR A 28 -4.72 -7.96 -6.16
C THR A 28 -4.28 -6.59 -5.65
N PHE A 29 -4.80 -5.50 -6.21
CA PHE A 29 -4.57 -4.14 -5.73
C PHE A 29 -4.99 -3.97 -4.27
N THR A 30 -6.14 -4.51 -3.88
CA THR A 30 -6.65 -4.44 -2.50
C THR A 30 -5.71 -5.14 -1.53
N VAL A 31 -5.22 -6.33 -1.89
CA VAL A 31 -4.24 -7.07 -1.10
C VAL A 31 -2.92 -6.29 -1.00
N ALA A 32 -2.38 -5.80 -2.13
CA ALA A 32 -1.16 -5.00 -2.16
C ALA A 32 -1.27 -3.74 -1.29
N LYS A 33 -2.43 -3.07 -1.30
CA LYS A 33 -2.72 -1.92 -0.44
C LYS A 33 -2.60 -2.28 1.04
N TYR A 34 -3.13 -3.43 1.47
CA TYR A 34 -3.02 -3.86 2.86
C TYR A 34 -1.57 -4.20 3.25
N PHE A 35 -0.78 -4.78 2.34
CA PHE A 35 0.66 -4.97 2.58
C PHE A 35 1.40 -3.65 2.77
N VAL A 36 1.13 -2.65 1.92
CA VAL A 36 1.70 -1.30 2.08
C VAL A 36 1.29 -0.71 3.43
N TRP A 37 0.00 -0.79 3.78
CA TRP A 37 -0.51 -0.29 5.06
C TRP A 37 0.17 -0.95 6.26
N VAL A 38 0.27 -2.29 6.29
CA VAL A 38 1.01 -3.03 7.34
C VAL A 38 2.48 -2.60 7.37
N GLY A 39 3.10 -2.43 6.20
CA GLY A 39 4.48 -1.91 6.10
C GLY A 39 4.64 -0.56 6.79
N PHE A 40 3.75 0.40 6.52
CA PHE A 40 3.76 1.71 7.19
C PHE A 40 3.55 1.60 8.70
N LEU A 41 2.68 0.71 9.17
CA LEU A 41 2.49 0.48 10.61
C LEU A 41 3.77 -0.05 11.27
N VAL A 42 4.41 -1.07 10.67
CA VAL A 42 5.65 -1.65 11.17
C VAL A 42 6.78 -0.62 11.17
N LEU A 43 6.93 0.14 10.08
CA LEU A 43 7.91 1.22 9.99
C LEU A 43 7.63 2.32 11.02
N GLY A 44 6.37 2.69 11.23
CA GLY A 44 5.96 3.66 12.24
C GLY A 44 6.33 3.22 13.65
N MET A 45 6.00 1.98 14.01
CA MET A 45 6.35 1.39 15.32
C MET A 45 7.86 1.35 15.53
N ARG A 46 8.62 0.94 14.51
CA ARG A 46 10.07 0.72 14.61
C ARG A 46 10.89 2.01 14.55
N PHE A 47 10.55 2.92 13.65
CA PHE A 47 11.36 4.11 13.37
C PHE A 47 10.84 5.38 14.01
N GLN A 48 9.53 5.48 14.29
CA GLN A 48 8.86 6.68 14.83
C GLN A 48 9.28 7.94 14.06
N PRO A 49 9.05 7.97 12.72
CA PRO A 49 9.63 8.98 11.85
C PRO A 49 9.16 10.39 12.20
N VAL A 50 7.90 10.55 12.64
CA VAL A 50 7.35 11.87 12.98
C VAL A 50 8.03 12.36 14.24
N ARG A 51 8.02 11.56 15.32
CA ARG A 51 8.70 11.94 16.58
C ARG A 51 10.17 12.28 16.38
N LYS A 52 10.93 11.47 15.61
CA LYS A 52 12.35 11.75 15.32
C LYS A 52 12.53 13.04 14.52
N THR A 53 11.63 13.32 13.58
CA THR A 53 11.66 14.57 12.82
C THR A 53 11.40 15.77 13.73
N PHE A 54 10.43 15.66 14.65
CA PHE A 54 10.11 16.72 15.61
C PHE A 54 11.16 16.93 16.71
N GLN A 55 12.10 16.00 16.89
CA GLN A 55 13.25 16.16 17.79
C GLN A 55 14.38 17.01 17.18
N ARG A 56 14.35 17.29 15.85
CA ARG A 56 15.35 18.13 15.19
C ARG A 56 15.21 19.60 15.63
N PRO A 57 16.28 20.42 15.55
CA PRO A 57 16.28 21.79 16.08
C PRO A 57 15.16 22.69 15.52
N THR A 58 14.95 22.67 14.20
CA THR A 58 13.95 23.55 13.57
C THR A 58 12.52 23.19 13.96
N PRO A 59 12.06 21.93 13.82
CA PRO A 59 10.71 21.55 14.26
C PRO A 59 10.52 21.67 15.78
N LYS A 60 11.58 21.46 16.57
CA LYS A 60 11.53 21.63 18.02
C LYS A 60 11.20 23.07 18.40
N ARG A 61 11.84 24.07 17.76
CA ARG A 61 11.51 25.49 17.97
C ARG A 61 10.06 25.80 17.60
N TRP A 62 9.56 25.25 16.49
CA TRP A 62 8.15 25.43 16.09
C TRP A 62 7.19 24.84 17.12
N LYS A 63 7.50 23.64 17.63
CA LYS A 63 6.73 22.99 18.69
C LYS A 63 6.72 23.84 19.97
N GLU A 64 7.88 24.32 20.40
CA GLU A 64 8.02 25.16 21.60
C GLU A 64 7.25 26.48 21.45
N ASN A 65 7.34 27.14 20.29
CA ASN A 65 6.58 28.35 20.02
C ASN A 65 5.06 28.10 20.00
N PHE A 66 4.62 27.00 19.39
CA PHE A 66 3.21 26.60 19.39
C PHE A 66 2.71 26.29 20.81
N GLN A 67 3.51 25.58 21.61
CA GLN A 67 3.20 25.26 23.00
C GLN A 67 3.12 26.51 23.87
N LYS A 68 4.01 27.49 23.66
CA LYS A 68 3.94 28.81 24.34
C LYS A 68 2.70 29.60 23.94
N LYS A 69 2.29 29.54 22.67
CA LYS A 69 1.14 30.29 22.15
C LYS A 69 -0.21 29.68 22.56
N TYR A 70 -0.29 28.35 22.69
CA TYR A 70 -1.53 27.62 22.98
C TYR A 70 -1.33 26.50 24.02
N PRO A 71 -0.94 26.81 25.27
CA PRO A 71 -0.57 25.81 26.26
C PRO A 71 -1.72 24.87 26.62
N ASP A 72 -2.92 25.39 26.89
CA ASP A 72 -4.07 24.58 27.31
C ASP A 72 -4.57 23.68 26.19
N PHE A 73 -4.55 24.17 24.95
CA PHE A 73 -4.90 23.35 23.79
C PHE A 73 -3.89 22.22 23.60
N TYR A 74 -2.60 22.54 23.69
CA TYR A 74 -1.53 21.56 23.53
C TYR A 74 -1.57 20.49 24.63
N ASN A 75 -1.68 20.88 25.91
CA ASN A 75 -1.72 19.96 27.04
C ASN A 75 -2.92 19.01 26.98
N ARG A 76 -4.13 19.52 26.70
CA ARG A 76 -5.34 18.69 26.56
C ARG A 76 -5.21 17.67 25.43
N ASN A 77 -4.68 18.07 24.27
CA ASN A 77 -4.50 17.13 23.15
C ASN A 77 -3.39 16.13 23.43
N GLN A 78 -2.28 16.55 24.03
CA GLN A 78 -1.20 15.65 24.42
C GLN A 78 -1.70 14.59 25.41
N GLU A 79 -2.45 15.00 26.44
CA GLU A 79 -3.02 14.08 27.42
C GLU A 79 -3.97 13.07 26.76
N ARG A 80 -4.89 13.52 25.88
CA ARG A 80 -5.79 12.62 25.13
C ARG A 80 -5.02 11.60 24.30
N VAL A 81 -3.97 12.03 23.60
CA VAL A 81 -3.13 11.13 22.78
C VAL A 81 -2.38 10.14 23.67
N LEU A 82 -1.80 10.59 24.79
CA LEU A 82 -1.09 9.71 25.73
C LEU A 82 -2.03 8.69 26.38
N THR A 83 -3.23 9.11 26.80
CA THR A 83 -4.24 8.22 27.38
C THR A 83 -4.73 7.19 26.37
N ALA A 84 -5.00 7.61 25.13
CA ALA A 84 -5.35 6.68 24.05
C ALA A 84 -4.21 5.70 23.74
N ALA A 85 -2.97 6.19 23.68
CA ALA A 85 -1.79 5.35 23.47
C ALA A 85 -1.59 4.34 24.60
N ASN A 86 -1.79 4.74 25.85
CA ASN A 86 -1.73 3.85 27.01
C ASN A 86 -2.85 2.80 26.98
N LYS A 87 -4.07 3.17 26.57
CA LYS A 87 -5.19 2.23 26.41
C LYS A 87 -4.87 1.18 25.35
N VAL A 88 -4.31 1.58 24.21
CA VAL A 88 -3.87 0.66 23.16
C VAL A 88 -2.71 -0.21 23.66
N ALA A 89 -1.70 0.39 24.30
CA ALA A 89 -0.53 -0.30 24.83
C ALA A 89 -0.88 -1.39 25.87
N ASN A 90 -1.93 -1.18 26.65
CA ASN A 90 -2.40 -2.12 27.67
C ASN A 90 -3.41 -3.16 27.14
N SER A 91 -3.83 -3.07 25.89
CA SER A 91 -4.75 -4.04 25.30
C SER A 91 -4.08 -5.39 25.06
N ASN A 92 -4.79 -6.49 25.37
CA ASN A 92 -4.23 -7.83 25.31
C ASN A 92 -3.84 -8.26 23.88
N TRP A 93 -4.51 -7.73 22.87
CA TRP A 93 -4.19 -8.01 21.47
C TRP A 93 -2.92 -7.26 21.00
N PHE A 94 -2.61 -6.09 21.57
CA PHE A 94 -1.47 -5.29 21.17
C PHE A 94 -0.17 -5.65 21.91
N LYS A 95 -0.28 -6.11 23.17
CA LYS A 95 0.86 -6.58 23.97
C LYS A 95 1.82 -7.51 23.20
N PRO A 96 1.38 -8.62 22.57
CA PRO A 96 2.30 -9.52 21.87
C PRO A 96 3.00 -8.85 20.68
N ILE A 97 2.31 -7.92 20.01
CA ILE A 97 2.88 -7.15 18.90
C ILE A 97 3.97 -6.22 19.43
N ALA A 98 3.66 -5.43 20.47
CA ALA A 98 4.59 -4.49 21.06
C ALA A 98 5.84 -5.16 21.65
N ASP A 99 5.65 -6.29 22.34
CA ASP A 99 6.73 -7.07 22.95
C ASP A 99 7.69 -7.63 21.88
N ARG A 100 7.17 -7.99 20.68
CA ARG A 100 8.01 -8.44 19.56
C ARG A 100 8.94 -7.36 19.00
N PHE A 101 8.58 -6.09 19.14
CA PHE A 101 9.40 -4.96 18.68
C PHE A 101 10.35 -4.39 19.75
N SER A 102 10.48 -5.06 20.91
CA SER A 102 11.40 -4.70 22.02
C SER A 102 11.37 -3.21 22.40
N THR A 103 10.22 -2.56 22.23
CA THR A 103 10.05 -1.12 22.43
C THR A 103 9.09 -0.91 23.59
N ASN A 104 9.26 0.17 24.36
CA ASN A 104 8.25 0.60 25.33
C ASN A 104 6.86 0.60 24.67
N ARG A 105 5.90 -0.13 25.24
CA ARG A 105 4.57 -0.38 24.63
C ARG A 105 3.82 0.92 24.30
N ALA A 106 3.96 1.95 25.13
CA ALA A 106 3.36 3.27 24.87
C ALA A 106 4.01 3.95 23.64
N HIS A 107 5.32 3.79 23.47
CA HIS A 107 6.03 4.29 22.29
C HIS A 107 5.68 3.49 21.03
N ALA A 108 5.48 2.17 21.13
CA ALA A 108 4.97 1.37 20.01
C ALA A 108 3.57 1.82 19.59
N ALA A 109 2.67 2.11 20.54
CA ALA A 109 1.34 2.63 20.25
C ALA A 109 1.36 4.00 19.56
N ILE A 110 2.25 4.91 19.98
CA ILE A 110 2.47 6.19 19.29
C ILE A 110 3.01 5.94 17.88
N GLY A 111 4.02 5.06 17.72
CA GLY A 111 4.58 4.71 16.43
C GLY A 111 3.55 4.09 15.46
N LEU A 112 2.61 3.29 15.98
CA LEU A 112 1.48 2.77 15.20
C LEU A 112 0.62 3.91 14.64
N ALA A 113 0.31 4.90 15.48
CA ALA A 113 -0.45 6.08 15.06
C ALA A 113 0.32 6.92 14.02
N GLU A 114 1.64 7.06 14.18
CA GLU A 114 2.49 7.72 13.18
C GLU A 114 2.48 6.97 11.85
N GLY A 115 2.60 5.63 11.87
CA GLY A 115 2.52 4.80 10.67
C GLY A 115 1.19 4.95 9.94
N MET A 116 0.08 4.98 10.69
CA MET A 116 -1.26 5.24 10.14
C MET A 116 -1.37 6.62 9.51
N LEU A 117 -0.82 7.66 10.17
CA LEU A 117 -0.81 9.02 9.64
C LEU A 117 0.01 9.11 8.36
N CYS A 118 1.22 8.54 8.35
CA CYS A 118 2.08 8.48 7.17
C CYS A 118 1.36 7.79 6.00
N TYR A 119 0.75 6.63 6.23
CA TYR A 119 -0.02 5.94 5.19
C TYR A 119 -1.10 6.84 4.57
N LYS A 120 -1.87 7.56 5.40
CA LYS A 120 -2.92 8.47 4.92
C LYS A 120 -2.35 9.63 4.09
N ILE A 121 -1.23 10.21 4.52
CA ILE A 121 -0.55 11.31 3.81
C ILE A 121 0.00 10.82 2.47
N PHE A 122 0.59 9.63 2.43
CA PHE A 122 1.16 9.04 1.22
C PHE A 122 0.11 8.36 0.30
N PHE A 123 -1.13 8.18 0.76
CA PHE A 123 -2.20 7.52 0.01
C PHE A 123 -2.46 8.08 -1.39
N PRO A 124 -2.53 9.41 -1.60
CA PRO A 124 -2.76 9.98 -2.93
C PRO A 124 -1.66 9.63 -3.95
N ILE A 125 -0.45 9.37 -3.48
CA ILE A 125 0.70 9.04 -4.33
C ILE A 125 0.81 7.53 -4.52
N HIS A 126 0.73 6.76 -3.43
CA HIS A 126 0.96 5.33 -3.51
C HIS A 126 -0.21 4.59 -4.20
N ALA A 127 -1.46 5.04 -4.06
CA ALA A 127 -2.61 4.29 -4.56
C ALA A 127 -2.62 4.22 -6.10
N PRO A 128 -2.42 5.33 -6.85
CA PRO A 128 -2.25 5.27 -8.29
C PRO A 128 -1.02 4.44 -8.70
N LEU A 129 0.10 4.58 -7.97
CA LEU A 129 1.33 3.85 -8.26
C LEU A 129 1.14 2.33 -8.13
N THR A 130 0.56 1.86 -7.02
CA THR A 130 0.28 0.44 -6.80
C THR A 130 -0.69 -0.10 -7.85
N LEU A 131 -1.74 0.67 -8.20
CA LEU A 131 -2.68 0.25 -9.25
C LEU A 131 -1.99 0.14 -10.60
N TRP A 132 -1.13 1.10 -10.95
CA TRP A 132 -0.34 1.07 -12.19
C TRP A 132 0.57 -0.16 -12.25
N VAL A 133 1.31 -0.46 -11.17
CA VAL A 133 2.19 -1.64 -11.10
C VAL A 133 1.41 -2.95 -11.25
N VAL A 134 0.25 -3.06 -10.59
CA VAL A 134 -0.58 -4.27 -10.70
C VAL A 134 -1.13 -4.40 -12.13
N ALA A 135 -1.69 -3.33 -12.70
CA ALA A 135 -2.23 -3.35 -14.05
C ALA A 135 -1.17 -3.71 -15.10
N THR A 136 0.04 -3.14 -15.01
CA THR A 136 1.13 -3.45 -15.95
C THR A 136 1.65 -4.88 -15.80
N ALA A 137 1.69 -5.43 -14.58
CA ALA A 137 2.04 -6.81 -14.36
C ALA A 137 1.04 -7.78 -15.02
N TYR A 138 -0.26 -7.50 -14.92
CA TYR A 138 -1.31 -8.30 -15.58
C TYR A 138 -1.27 -8.17 -17.10
N ALA A 139 -1.14 -6.96 -17.64
CA ALA A 139 -1.01 -6.73 -19.08
C ALA A 139 0.20 -7.47 -19.66
N THR A 140 1.32 -7.48 -18.94
CA THR A 140 2.53 -8.20 -19.36
C THR A 140 2.31 -9.71 -19.35
N LYS A 141 1.56 -10.24 -18.37
CA LYS A 141 1.24 -11.67 -18.31
C LYS A 141 0.32 -12.08 -19.47
N GLU A 142 -0.71 -11.28 -19.74
CA GLU A 142 -1.68 -11.53 -20.81
C GLU A 142 -1.03 -11.51 -22.20
N ASN A 143 -0.18 -10.52 -22.47
CA ASN A 143 0.58 -10.46 -23.74
C ASN A 143 1.47 -11.69 -23.97
N LYS A 144 2.05 -12.24 -22.90
CA LYS A 144 2.86 -13.47 -22.97
C LYS A 144 1.99 -14.70 -23.27
N GLU A 145 0.80 -14.79 -22.68
CA GLU A 145 -0.15 -15.89 -22.93
C GLU A 145 -0.68 -15.84 -24.37
N ASN A 146 -1.07 -14.66 -24.85
CA ASN A 146 -1.53 -14.46 -26.23
C ASN A 146 -0.43 -14.83 -27.24
N THR A 147 0.80 -14.38 -27.01
CA THR A 147 1.95 -14.70 -27.89
C THR A 147 2.22 -16.21 -27.94
N LYS A 148 2.12 -16.90 -26.80
CA LYS A 148 2.25 -18.38 -26.78
C LYS A 148 1.16 -19.06 -27.58
N GLY A 149 -0.09 -18.64 -27.43
CA GLY A 149 -1.23 -19.19 -28.20
C GLY A 149 -1.03 -19.03 -29.71
N TYR A 150 -0.59 -17.85 -30.16
CA TYR A 150 -0.26 -17.65 -31.58
C TYR A 150 0.86 -18.58 -32.04
N LEU A 151 1.95 -18.69 -31.28
CA LEU A 151 3.08 -19.57 -31.64
C LEU A 151 2.68 -21.05 -31.73
N GLU A 152 1.82 -21.51 -30.83
CA GLU A 152 1.27 -22.87 -30.87
C GLU A 152 0.39 -23.09 -32.09
N GLN A 153 -0.49 -22.13 -32.41
CA GLN A 153 -1.31 -22.16 -33.62
C GLN A 153 -0.47 -22.15 -34.92
N TYR A 154 0.57 -21.32 -34.98
CA TYR A 154 1.49 -21.32 -36.13
C TYR A 154 2.27 -22.63 -36.25
N ARG A 155 2.68 -23.23 -35.13
CA ARG A 155 3.36 -24.53 -35.12
C ARG A 155 2.44 -25.65 -35.62
N SER A 156 1.17 -25.66 -35.23
CA SER A 156 0.21 -26.66 -35.74
C SER A 156 -0.04 -26.50 -37.23
N LEU A 157 -0.19 -25.25 -37.72
CA LEU A 157 -0.38 -25.00 -39.16
C LEU A 157 0.83 -25.45 -39.98
N ARG A 158 2.05 -25.17 -39.51
CA ARG A 158 3.28 -25.61 -40.17
C ARG A 158 3.38 -27.14 -40.23
N SER A 159 3.03 -27.84 -39.15
CA SER A 159 3.06 -29.31 -39.16
C SER A 159 2.09 -29.93 -40.17
N VAL A 160 0.95 -29.27 -40.44
CA VAL A 160 -0.02 -29.73 -41.44
C VAL A 160 0.51 -29.50 -42.86
N SER A 161 1.06 -28.31 -43.14
CA SER A 161 1.63 -28.02 -44.47
C SER A 161 2.81 -28.92 -44.81
N ASP A 162 3.64 -29.29 -43.82
CA ASP A 162 4.77 -30.19 -44.03
C ASP A 162 4.32 -31.62 -44.38
N VAL A 163 3.15 -32.06 -43.88
CA VAL A 163 2.55 -33.36 -44.22
C VAL A 163 1.97 -33.36 -45.63
N GLU A 164 1.28 -32.29 -46.03
CA GLU A 164 0.70 -32.18 -47.38
C GLU A 164 1.78 -32.17 -48.47
N GLY A 165 2.90 -31.47 -48.24
CA GLY A 165 4.02 -31.44 -49.19
C GLY A 165 4.79 -32.75 -49.32
N ALA A 166 4.67 -33.69 -48.38
CA ALA A 166 5.31 -35.01 -48.46
C ALA A 166 4.50 -36.04 -49.28
N LEU A 167 3.22 -35.74 -49.58
CA LEU A 167 2.31 -36.64 -50.31
C LEU A 167 2.22 -36.33 -51.81
N THR A 168 2.82 -35.24 -52.27
CA THR A 168 2.91 -34.81 -53.67
C THR A 168 4.25 -35.15 -54.28
#